data_AF-A0A2D4NQP1-F1
#
_entry.id   AF-A0A2D4NQP1-F1
#
_cell.length_a   1.000
_cell.length_b   1.000
_cell.length_c   1.000
_cell.angle_alpha   90.00
_cell.angle_beta   90.00
_cell.angle_gamma   90.00
#
_symmetry.space_group_name_H-M   'P 1'
#
loop_
_entity.id
_entity.type
_entity.pdbx_description
1 polymer ?
#
loop_
_entity_poly.entity_id
_entity_poly.type
_entity_poly.pdbx_seq_one_letter_code
_entity_poly.pdbx_strand_id
1 'polypeptide(L)'
;LTDIATLDRPESDGQITIFTDKRGVIKAARLLLSSVTKVLVLADIIIIKQIIASRNKVLMTMEQLEKVSSFQEFVQIFSQFGNEMVEFAHLTGERQNDLKDEKKKAKMAAARSILEKCTMMLLTASKTCLRHPDCESARVNKGAVFHRMRLALEQVIEIVADTRPNGENESGPMSIYTGIKEFKNKVEGLRENLYLLPKENLRSLLRLVLELT
;
A
#
# COMPACT_ATOMS: atom_id res chain seq x y z
N LEU A 1 18.86 85.37 -33.90
CA LEU A 1 20.30 85.08 -33.79
C LEU A 1 20.68 85.40 -32.35
N THR A 2 21.02 84.51 -31.42
CA THR A 2 21.13 83.05 -31.26
C THR A 2 21.31 82.85 -29.72
N ASP A 3 21.40 81.61 -29.22
CA ASP A 3 21.74 81.16 -27.85
C ASP A 3 20.54 80.88 -26.92
N ILE A 4 20.10 79.62 -26.75
CA ILE A 4 20.70 78.46 -26.04
C ILE A 4 20.72 78.64 -24.52
N ALA A 5 20.24 77.59 -23.83
CA ALA A 5 20.07 77.40 -22.38
C ALA A 5 18.71 77.92 -21.87
N THR A 6 17.82 77.13 -21.27
CA THR A 6 17.96 75.91 -20.49
C THR A 6 16.63 75.14 -20.54
N LEU A 7 16.63 73.93 -21.10
CA LEU A 7 15.54 72.99 -20.87
C LEU A 7 15.81 72.30 -19.54
N ASP A 8 15.16 72.80 -18.50
CA ASP A 8 15.17 72.20 -17.18
C ASP A 8 14.53 70.82 -17.26
N ARG A 9 15.27 69.82 -16.79
CA ARG A 9 14.89 68.41 -16.80
C ARG A 9 14.32 68.10 -15.41
N PRO A 10 13.02 67.81 -15.24
CA PRO A 10 12.61 67.10 -14.05
C PRO A 10 12.91 65.62 -14.28
N GLU A 11 13.91 65.13 -13.57
CA GLU A 11 13.94 63.74 -13.15
C GLU A 11 12.58 63.41 -12.52
N SER A 12 11.75 62.62 -13.21
CA SER A 12 10.65 61.91 -12.56
C SER A 12 11.05 60.45 -12.48
N ASP A 13 11.77 60.18 -11.40
CA ASP A 13 11.57 59.06 -10.51
C ASP A 13 10.33 58.21 -10.89
N GLY A 14 10.58 57.22 -11.73
CA GLY A 14 9.62 56.20 -12.11
C GLY A 14 10.17 54.86 -11.66
N GLN A 15 10.61 54.79 -10.41
CA GLN A 15 10.89 53.53 -9.72
C GLN A 15 9.59 52.73 -9.73
N ILE A 16 9.44 51.92 -10.79
CA ILE A 16 8.29 51.05 -11.02
C ILE A 16 8.03 50.32 -9.71
N THR A 17 6.77 50.39 -9.29
CA THR A 17 6.14 49.90 -8.07
C THR A 17 6.20 48.37 -7.93
N ILE A 18 7.39 47.77 -8.07
CA ILE A 18 7.64 46.32 -7.98
C ILE A 18 7.38 45.79 -6.55
N PHE A 19 7.45 46.67 -5.54
CA PHE A 19 7.31 46.28 -4.13
C PHE A 19 5.87 46.07 -3.64
N THR A 20 4.86 46.56 -4.35
CA THR A 20 3.43 46.32 -4.03
C THR A 20 2.90 45.03 -4.63
N ASP A 21 3.53 44.53 -5.70
CA ASP A 21 3.07 43.35 -6.44
C ASP A 21 3.58 42.03 -5.86
N LYS A 22 4.85 41.98 -5.40
CA LYS A 22 5.45 40.74 -4.84
C LYS A 22 4.67 40.14 -3.67
N ARG A 23 4.16 40.97 -2.75
CA ARG A 23 3.34 40.50 -1.61
C ARG A 23 1.96 40.00 -2.06
N GLY A 24 1.33 40.68 -3.03
CA GLY A 24 0.06 40.27 -3.63
C GLY A 24 0.19 38.93 -4.35
N VAL A 25 1.23 38.78 -5.18
CA VAL A 25 1.57 37.55 -5.90
C VAL A 25 1.85 36.40 -4.94
N ILE A 26 2.63 36.61 -3.87
CA ILE A 26 2.88 35.57 -2.86
C ILE A 26 1.58 35.13 -2.19
N LYS A 27 0.68 36.06 -1.87
CA LYS A 27 -0.62 35.75 -1.26
C LYS A 27 -1.50 34.95 -2.23
N ALA A 28 -1.58 35.37 -3.49
CA ALA A 28 -2.34 34.66 -4.52
C ALA A 28 -1.80 33.25 -4.76
N ALA A 29 -0.47 33.09 -4.83
CA ALA A 29 0.18 31.79 -4.99
C ALA A 29 -0.10 30.85 -3.81
N ARG A 30 -0.09 31.36 -2.56
CA ARG A 30 -0.44 30.56 -1.37
C ARG A 30 -1.89 30.10 -1.38
N LEU A 31 -2.81 30.98 -1.79
CA LEU A 31 -4.24 30.63 -1.91
C LEU A 31 -4.46 29.57 -3.00
N LEU A 32 -3.81 29.73 -4.15
CA LEU A 32 -3.87 28.75 -5.23
C LEU A 32 -3.33 27.38 -4.76
N LEU A 33 -2.15 27.36 -4.13
CA LEU A 33 -1.56 26.13 -3.59
C LEU A 33 -2.50 25.47 -2.58
N SER A 34 -3.06 26.23 -1.65
CA SER A 34 -4.02 25.70 -0.67
C SER A 34 -5.26 25.07 -1.33
N SER A 35 -5.84 25.74 -2.33
CA SER A 35 -6.99 25.23 -3.06
C SER A 35 -6.65 23.98 -3.86
N VAL A 36 -5.51 23.96 -4.56
CA VAL A 36 -5.05 22.79 -5.32
C VAL A 36 -4.79 21.61 -4.39
N THR A 37 -4.12 21.82 -3.25
CA THR A 37 -3.90 20.76 -2.26
C THR A 37 -5.22 20.18 -1.76
N LYS A 38 -6.24 20.99 -1.48
CA LYS A 38 -7.57 20.50 -1.07
C LYS A 38 -8.20 19.60 -2.13
N VAL A 39 -8.12 19.99 -3.40
CA VAL A 39 -8.64 19.18 -4.52
C VAL A 39 -7.90 17.85 -4.64
N LEU A 40 -6.56 17.87 -4.56
CA LEU A 40 -5.74 16.66 -4.62
C LEU A 40 -6.01 15.70 -3.46
N VAL A 41 -6.19 16.24 -2.24
CA VAL A 41 -6.56 15.43 -1.07
C VAL A 41 -7.95 14.80 -1.23
N LEU A 42 -8.93 15.55 -1.76
CA LEU A 42 -10.26 15.01 -2.05
C LEU A 42 -10.21 13.91 -3.11
N ALA A 43 -9.41 14.10 -4.16
CA ALA A 43 -9.20 13.08 -5.18
C ALA A 43 -8.61 11.79 -4.59
N ASP A 44 -7.60 11.91 -3.71
CA ASP A 44 -7.02 10.76 -3.00
C ASP A 44 -8.07 10.00 -2.16
N ILE A 45 -8.90 10.73 -1.41
CA ILE A 45 -9.98 10.15 -0.61
C ILE A 45 -10.98 9.40 -1.50
N ILE A 46 -11.31 9.94 -2.67
CA ILE A 46 -12.23 9.28 -3.61
C ILE A 46 -11.64 7.96 -4.12
N ILE A 47 -10.35 7.92 -4.46
CA ILE A 47 -9.67 6.69 -4.88
C ILE A 47 -9.72 5.64 -3.76
N ILE A 48 -9.45 6.03 -2.51
CA ILE A 48 -9.57 5.10 -1.36
C ILE A 48 -10.99 4.55 -1.24
N LYS A 49 -12.01 5.40 -1.39
CA LYS A 49 -13.42 4.97 -1.36
C LYS A 49 -13.77 4.02 -2.50
N GLN A 50 -13.22 4.22 -3.69
CA GLN A 50 -13.40 3.30 -4.82
C GLN A 50 -12.81 1.93 -4.54
N ILE A 51 -11.60 1.87 -3.95
CA ILE A 51 -10.97 0.60 -3.54
C ILE A 51 -11.84 -0.12 -2.52
N ILE A 52 -12.35 0.59 -1.50
CA ILE A 52 -13.24 0.01 -0.48
C ILE A 52 -14.54 -0.51 -1.12
N ALA A 53 -15.13 0.25 -2.04
CA ALA A 53 -16.34 -0.17 -2.74
C ALA A 53 -16.12 -1.43 -3.58
N SER A 54 -15.03 -1.47 -4.36
CA SER A 54 -14.65 -2.65 -5.16
C SER A 54 -14.38 -3.87 -4.28
N ARG A 55 -13.68 -3.72 -3.15
CA ARG A 55 -13.49 -4.78 -2.15
C ARG A 55 -14.82 -5.35 -1.64
N ASN A 56 -15.83 -4.50 -1.42
CA ASN A 56 -17.13 -4.95 -0.96
C ASN A 56 -17.88 -5.75 -2.04
N LYS A 57 -17.78 -5.38 -3.32
CA LYS A 57 -18.33 -6.18 -4.43
C LYS A 57 -17.69 -7.58 -4.49
N VAL A 58 -16.37 -7.64 -4.34
CA VAL A 58 -15.63 -8.91 -4.25
C VAL A 58 -16.15 -9.76 -3.09
N LEU A 59 -16.29 -9.20 -1.88
CA LEU A 59 -16.83 -9.96 -0.75
C LEU A 59 -18.24 -10.48 -0.99
N MET A 60 -19.13 -9.66 -1.55
CA MET A 60 -20.50 -10.07 -1.82
C MET A 60 -20.56 -11.28 -2.75
N THR A 61 -19.78 -11.26 -3.83
CA THR A 61 -19.72 -12.39 -4.78
C THR A 61 -19.00 -13.61 -4.19
N MET A 62 -18.00 -13.40 -3.32
CA MET A 62 -17.36 -14.48 -2.56
C MET A 62 -18.34 -15.20 -1.62
N GLU A 63 -19.19 -14.47 -0.89
CA GLU A 63 -20.20 -15.06 -0.01
C GLU A 63 -21.21 -15.91 -0.78
N GLN A 64 -21.55 -15.52 -2.01
CA GLN A 64 -22.39 -16.32 -2.89
C GLN A 64 -21.66 -17.60 -3.34
N LEU A 65 -20.36 -17.51 -3.72
CA LEU A 65 -19.55 -18.68 -4.07
C LEU A 65 -19.36 -19.68 -2.92
N GLU A 66 -19.39 -19.23 -1.67
CA GLU A 66 -19.33 -20.13 -0.53
C GLU A 66 -20.57 -21.02 -0.43
N LYS A 67 -21.75 -20.43 -0.64
CA LYS A 67 -23.07 -21.06 -0.45
C LYS A 67 -23.57 -21.84 -1.65
N VAL A 68 -22.96 -21.64 -2.83
CA VAL A 68 -23.38 -22.28 -4.08
C VAL A 68 -23.40 -23.80 -3.98
N SER A 69 -24.48 -24.40 -4.47
CA SER A 69 -24.73 -25.85 -4.43
C SER A 69 -24.94 -26.47 -5.82
N SER A 70 -25.03 -25.64 -6.87
CA SER A 70 -25.20 -26.08 -8.25
C SER A 70 -24.03 -25.66 -9.14
N PHE A 71 -23.64 -26.52 -10.08
CA PHE A 71 -22.57 -26.20 -11.04
C PHE A 71 -22.96 -25.06 -11.99
N GLN A 72 -24.22 -24.99 -12.41
CA GLN A 72 -24.71 -23.94 -13.31
C GLN A 72 -24.61 -22.56 -12.64
N GLU A 73 -25.11 -22.46 -11.40
CA GLU A 73 -25.05 -21.24 -10.59
C GLU A 73 -23.58 -20.87 -10.30
N PHE A 74 -22.74 -21.87 -10.00
CA PHE A 74 -21.32 -21.66 -9.76
C PHE A 74 -20.61 -21.00 -10.94
N VAL A 75 -20.86 -21.44 -12.18
CA VAL A 75 -20.22 -20.84 -13.36
C VAL A 75 -20.59 -19.36 -13.50
N GLN A 76 -21.84 -19.00 -13.23
CA GLN A 76 -22.32 -17.62 -13.30
C GLN A 76 -21.69 -16.74 -12.22
N ILE A 77 -21.77 -17.16 -10.95
CA ILE A 77 -21.21 -16.39 -9.83
C ILE A 77 -19.69 -16.30 -9.95
N PHE A 78 -19.01 -17.37 -10.37
CA PHE A 78 -17.55 -17.37 -10.49
C PHE A 78 -17.06 -16.42 -11.59
N SER A 79 -17.81 -16.31 -12.69
CA SER A 79 -17.54 -15.31 -13.73
C SER A 79 -17.71 -13.89 -13.20
N GLN A 80 -18.76 -13.62 -12.42
CA GLN A 80 -18.97 -12.30 -11.83
C GLN A 80 -17.86 -11.97 -10.84
N PHE A 81 -17.56 -12.87 -9.90
CA PHE A 81 -16.45 -12.74 -8.96
C PHE A 81 -15.12 -12.46 -9.67
N GLY A 82 -14.83 -13.16 -10.76
CA GLY A 82 -13.63 -12.95 -11.57
C GLY A 82 -13.54 -11.52 -12.11
N ASN A 83 -14.65 -10.96 -12.61
CA ASN A 83 -14.70 -9.58 -13.09
C ASN A 83 -14.44 -8.57 -11.96
N GLU A 84 -15.08 -8.77 -10.79
CA GLU A 84 -14.86 -7.91 -9.62
C GLU A 84 -13.41 -7.97 -9.14
N MET A 85 -12.78 -9.15 -9.17
CA MET A 85 -11.36 -9.32 -8.83
C MET A 85 -10.43 -8.61 -9.80
N VAL A 86 -10.75 -8.58 -11.09
CA VAL A 86 -9.97 -7.83 -12.09
C VAL A 86 -10.07 -6.33 -11.84
N GLU A 87 -11.28 -5.80 -11.64
CA GLU A 87 -11.48 -4.37 -11.27
C GLU A 87 -10.67 -4.03 -10.01
N PHE A 88 -10.78 -4.86 -8.97
CA PHE A 88 -10.04 -4.68 -7.72
C PHE A 88 -8.52 -4.74 -7.91
N ALA A 89 -8.04 -5.65 -8.76
CA ALA A 89 -6.62 -5.80 -9.08
C ALA A 89 -6.07 -4.60 -9.89
N HIS A 90 -6.88 -3.91 -10.67
CA HIS A 90 -6.44 -2.66 -11.30
C HIS A 90 -6.31 -1.55 -10.26
N LEU A 91 -7.38 -1.27 -9.51
CA LEU A 91 -7.41 -0.19 -8.51
C LEU A 91 -6.31 -0.31 -7.46
N THR A 92 -6.10 -1.51 -6.93
CA THR A 92 -5.06 -1.75 -5.92
C THR A 92 -3.65 -1.73 -6.51
N GLY A 93 -3.51 -1.89 -7.84
CA GLY A 93 -2.23 -1.89 -8.53
C GLY A 93 -1.75 -0.47 -8.78
N GLU A 94 -2.68 0.39 -9.22
CA GLU A 94 -2.44 1.83 -9.31
C GLU A 94 -2.11 2.42 -7.93
N ARG A 95 -2.92 2.08 -6.91
CA ARG A 95 -2.64 2.52 -5.54
C ARG A 95 -1.28 2.05 -5.01
N GLN A 96 -0.85 0.84 -5.34
CA GLN A 96 0.48 0.34 -4.98
C GLN A 96 1.60 1.25 -5.53
N ASN A 97 1.46 1.74 -6.76
CA ASN A 97 2.45 2.62 -7.39
C ASN A 97 2.48 4.01 -6.75
N ASP A 98 1.33 4.48 -6.27
CA ASP A 98 1.19 5.80 -5.63
C ASP A 98 1.75 5.87 -4.21
N LEU A 99 1.77 4.73 -3.50
CA LEU A 99 2.34 4.65 -2.15
C LEU A 99 3.78 5.17 -2.13
N LYS A 100 4.16 5.85 -1.04
CA LYS A 100 5.55 6.34 -0.85
C LYS A 100 6.38 5.45 0.08
N ASP A 101 5.73 4.78 1.03
CA ASP A 101 6.39 3.85 1.94
C ASP A 101 6.61 2.49 1.26
N GLU A 102 7.87 2.11 1.06
CA GLU A 102 8.28 0.84 0.45
C GLU A 102 7.79 -0.39 1.24
N LYS A 103 7.68 -0.29 2.57
CA LYS A 103 7.10 -1.36 3.40
C LYS A 103 5.62 -1.54 3.09
N LYS A 104 4.86 -0.45 2.93
CA LYS A 104 3.45 -0.49 2.53
C LYS A 104 3.29 -1.04 1.11
N LYS A 105 4.15 -0.66 0.17
CA LYS A 105 4.18 -1.25 -1.18
C LYS A 105 4.40 -2.76 -1.17
N ALA A 106 5.40 -3.22 -0.42
CA ALA A 106 5.69 -4.64 -0.31
C ALA A 106 4.53 -5.43 0.30
N LYS A 107 3.89 -4.90 1.36
CA LYS A 107 2.68 -5.50 1.94
C LYS A 107 1.53 -5.56 0.93
N MET A 108 1.31 -4.50 0.15
CA MET A 108 0.27 -4.45 -0.89
C MET A 108 0.53 -5.51 -1.97
N ALA A 109 1.77 -5.62 -2.46
CA ALA A 109 2.17 -6.62 -3.44
C ALA A 109 1.96 -8.05 -2.92
N ALA A 110 2.29 -8.30 -1.64
CA ALA A 110 2.07 -9.60 -1.01
C ALA A 110 0.56 -9.94 -0.92
N ALA A 111 -0.27 -9.00 -0.47
CA ALA A 111 -1.72 -9.20 -0.40
C ALA A 111 -2.32 -9.49 -1.79
N ARG A 112 -1.92 -8.73 -2.81
CA ARG A 112 -2.33 -8.96 -4.21
C ARG A 112 -1.93 -10.36 -4.70
N SER A 113 -0.70 -10.80 -4.42
CA SER A 113 -0.24 -12.15 -4.82
C SER A 113 -1.04 -13.26 -4.14
N ILE A 114 -1.45 -13.08 -2.88
CA ILE A 114 -2.32 -14.03 -2.18
C ILE A 114 -3.68 -14.10 -2.87
N LEU A 115 -4.29 -12.95 -3.20
CA LEU A 115 -5.59 -12.89 -3.88
C LEU A 115 -5.56 -13.56 -5.25
N GLU A 116 -4.51 -13.32 -6.04
CA GLU A 116 -4.30 -13.96 -7.34
C GLU A 116 -4.23 -15.49 -7.21
N LYS A 117 -3.39 -15.98 -6.30
CA LYS A 117 -3.24 -17.43 -6.04
C LYS A 117 -4.53 -18.06 -5.56
N CYS A 118 -5.23 -17.42 -4.63
CA CYS A 118 -6.49 -17.92 -4.12
C CYS A 118 -7.58 -17.94 -5.20
N THR A 119 -7.62 -16.93 -6.08
CA THR A 119 -8.55 -16.88 -7.22
C THR A 119 -8.36 -18.08 -8.14
N MET A 120 -7.10 -18.41 -8.47
CA MET A 120 -6.79 -19.62 -9.25
C MET A 120 -7.20 -20.91 -8.54
N MET A 121 -7.04 -20.97 -7.21
CA MET A 121 -7.41 -22.15 -6.41
C MET A 121 -8.92 -22.32 -6.23
N LEU A 122 -9.70 -21.23 -6.22
CA LEU A 122 -11.13 -21.26 -5.92
C LEU A 122 -11.91 -22.12 -6.92
N LEU A 123 -11.53 -22.10 -8.20
CA LEU A 123 -12.19 -22.91 -9.22
C LEU A 123 -12.09 -24.40 -8.86
N THR A 124 -10.87 -24.88 -8.60
CA THR A 124 -10.61 -26.27 -8.26
C THR A 124 -11.24 -26.64 -6.91
N ALA A 125 -11.06 -25.82 -5.88
CA ALA A 125 -11.60 -26.09 -4.55
C ALA A 125 -13.14 -26.17 -4.55
N SER A 126 -13.80 -25.24 -5.25
CA SER A 126 -15.26 -25.20 -5.34
C SER A 126 -15.80 -26.35 -6.20
N LYS A 127 -15.17 -26.65 -7.33
CA LYS A 127 -15.58 -27.78 -8.20
C LYS A 127 -15.45 -29.12 -7.48
N THR A 128 -14.39 -29.33 -6.70
CA THR A 128 -14.22 -30.55 -5.89
C THR A 128 -15.32 -30.67 -4.84
N CYS A 129 -15.66 -29.58 -4.13
CA CYS A 129 -16.78 -29.58 -3.16
C CYS A 129 -18.13 -29.90 -3.82
N LEU A 130 -18.39 -29.37 -5.01
CA LEU A 130 -19.63 -29.64 -5.76
C LEU A 130 -19.73 -31.09 -6.24
N ARG A 131 -18.58 -31.74 -6.53
CA ARG A 131 -18.54 -33.15 -6.95
C ARG A 131 -18.59 -34.13 -5.78
N HIS A 132 -18.10 -33.72 -4.61
CA HIS A 132 -17.96 -34.55 -3.42
C HIS A 132 -18.49 -33.80 -2.19
N PRO A 133 -19.82 -33.61 -2.07
CA PRO A 133 -20.41 -32.79 -1.01
C PRO A 133 -20.14 -33.31 0.41
N ASP A 134 -20.00 -34.64 0.56
CA ASP A 134 -19.73 -35.29 1.85
C ASP A 134 -18.24 -35.33 2.22
N CYS A 135 -17.36 -34.82 1.34
CA CYS A 135 -15.92 -34.79 1.60
C CYS A 135 -15.55 -33.61 2.50
N GLU A 136 -15.32 -33.88 3.79
CA GLU A 136 -14.92 -32.87 4.77
C GLU A 136 -13.64 -32.14 4.34
N SER A 137 -12.62 -32.86 3.90
CA SER A 137 -11.35 -32.28 3.44
C SER A 137 -11.55 -31.28 2.29
N ALA A 138 -12.48 -31.56 1.37
CA ALA A 138 -12.80 -30.62 0.29
C ALA A 138 -13.42 -29.33 0.84
N ARG A 139 -14.38 -29.44 1.76
CA ARG A 139 -15.02 -28.27 2.40
C ARG A 139 -14.02 -27.44 3.21
N VAL A 140 -13.15 -28.09 3.99
CA VAL A 140 -12.11 -27.42 4.78
C VAL A 140 -11.15 -26.68 3.85
N ASN A 141 -10.70 -27.32 2.76
CA ASN A 141 -9.84 -26.67 1.78
C ASN A 141 -10.52 -25.46 1.12
N LYS A 142 -11.79 -25.59 0.70
CA LYS A 142 -12.58 -24.47 0.16
C LYS A 142 -12.66 -23.34 1.18
N GLY A 143 -13.08 -23.62 2.41
CA GLY A 143 -13.19 -22.62 3.49
C GLY A 143 -11.86 -21.93 3.81
N ALA A 144 -10.74 -22.65 3.81
CA ALA A 144 -9.41 -22.08 4.04
C ALA A 144 -9.00 -21.09 2.94
N VAL A 145 -9.32 -21.37 1.67
CA VAL A 145 -9.08 -20.43 0.56
C VAL A 145 -9.87 -19.14 0.76
N PHE A 146 -11.17 -19.25 1.05
CA PHE A 146 -12.01 -18.08 1.33
C PHE A 146 -11.53 -17.27 2.53
N HIS A 147 -11.14 -17.94 3.62
CA HIS A 147 -10.60 -17.27 4.81
C HIS A 147 -9.32 -16.48 4.48
N ARG A 148 -8.37 -17.09 3.76
CA ARG A 148 -7.14 -16.40 3.33
C ARG A 148 -7.41 -15.19 2.45
N MET A 149 -8.40 -15.28 1.57
CA MET A 149 -8.80 -14.14 0.74
C MET A 149 -9.39 -13.00 1.56
N ARG A 150 -10.25 -13.27 2.53
CA ARG A 150 -10.79 -12.23 3.43
C ARG A 150 -9.68 -11.48 4.15
N LEU A 151 -8.70 -12.21 4.70
CA LEU A 151 -7.54 -11.60 5.36
C LEU A 151 -6.72 -10.73 4.40
N ALA A 152 -6.49 -11.20 3.16
CA ALA A 152 -5.77 -10.41 2.17
C ALA A 152 -6.55 -9.15 1.74
N LEU A 153 -7.88 -9.23 1.61
CA LEU A 153 -8.73 -8.07 1.34
C LEU A 153 -8.69 -7.06 2.51
N GLU A 154 -8.71 -7.53 3.76
CA GLU A 154 -8.56 -6.68 4.94
C GLU A 154 -7.20 -5.98 4.99
N GLN A 155 -6.12 -6.70 4.70
CA GLN A 155 -4.77 -6.11 4.61
C GLN A 155 -4.70 -4.98 3.58
N VAL A 156 -5.36 -5.14 2.42
CA VAL A 156 -5.44 -4.06 1.43
C VAL A 156 -6.12 -2.82 2.04
N ILE A 157 -7.24 -3.00 2.76
CA ILE A 157 -7.96 -1.89 3.39
C ILE A 157 -7.10 -1.20 4.46
N GLU A 158 -6.41 -1.97 5.30
CA GLU A 158 -5.47 -1.44 6.29
C GLU A 158 -4.40 -0.56 5.63
N ILE A 159 -3.80 -1.03 4.53
CA ILE A 159 -2.74 -0.29 3.83
C ILE A 159 -3.25 1.03 3.22
N VAL A 160 -4.45 1.03 2.64
CA VAL A 160 -4.98 2.23 1.95
C VAL A 160 -5.63 3.24 2.90
N ALA A 161 -6.17 2.79 4.03
CA ALA A 161 -6.82 3.65 5.03
C ALA A 161 -5.82 4.33 5.97
N ASP A 162 -4.62 3.77 6.13
CA ASP A 162 -3.57 4.26 7.02
C ASP A 162 -2.76 5.45 6.43
N THR A 163 -3.45 6.40 5.77
CA THR A 163 -2.86 7.65 5.26
C THR A 163 -2.85 8.76 6.31
N ARG A 164 -2.79 8.41 7.61
CA ARG A 164 -2.40 9.38 8.63
C ARG A 164 -0.92 9.75 8.43
N PRO A 165 -0.53 11.02 8.64
CA PRO A 165 0.88 11.41 8.67
C PRO A 165 1.48 10.81 9.94
N ASN A 166 1.90 9.55 9.91
CA ASN A 166 2.55 8.92 11.04
C ASN A 166 3.98 9.43 11.13
N GLY A 167 4.15 10.52 11.88
CA GLY A 167 5.21 10.51 12.87
C GLY A 167 4.87 9.44 13.90
N GLU A 168 5.90 8.75 14.36
CA GLU A 168 5.91 7.73 15.41
C GLU A 168 5.83 6.26 14.93
N ASN A 169 6.96 5.61 15.20
CA ASN A 169 7.20 4.19 15.07
C ASN A 169 6.21 3.42 15.95
N GLU A 170 5.15 2.87 15.37
CA GLU A 170 4.39 1.84 16.08
C GLU A 170 5.24 0.57 16.19
N SER A 171 5.67 0.30 17.42
CA SER A 171 6.25 -0.96 17.86
C SER A 171 5.15 -2.03 17.84
N GLY A 172 4.85 -2.52 16.65
CA GLY A 172 4.04 -3.73 16.47
C GLY A 172 4.80 -4.97 16.99
N PRO A 173 4.10 -6.10 17.20
CA PRO A 173 4.73 -7.37 17.55
C PRO A 173 5.90 -7.65 16.60
N MET A 174 7.04 -8.06 17.15
CA MET A 174 8.32 -8.19 16.44
C MET A 174 8.08 -8.86 15.09
N SER A 175 8.15 -8.07 14.01
CA SER A 175 7.95 -8.61 12.67
C SER A 175 9.03 -9.66 12.42
N ILE A 176 8.70 -10.76 11.74
CA ILE A 176 9.69 -11.75 11.28
C ILE A 176 10.86 -11.04 10.56
N TYR A 177 10.59 -9.94 9.86
CA TYR A 177 11.63 -9.09 9.28
C TYR A 177 12.60 -8.53 10.33
N THR A 178 12.10 -8.00 11.44
CA THR A 178 12.92 -7.48 12.53
C THR A 178 13.71 -8.61 13.20
N GLY A 179 13.09 -9.77 13.43
CA GLY A 179 13.78 -10.96 13.96
C GLY A 179 14.91 -11.44 13.04
N ILE A 180 14.65 -11.55 11.73
CA ILE A 180 15.67 -11.91 10.73
C ILE A 180 16.76 -10.85 10.65
N LYS A 181 16.41 -9.56 10.70
CA LYS A 181 17.38 -8.46 10.67
C LYS A 181 18.27 -8.46 11.91
N GLU A 182 17.69 -8.69 13.08
CA GLU A 182 18.43 -8.79 14.35
C GLU A 182 19.35 -10.01 14.35
N PHE A 183 18.85 -11.17 13.91
CA PHE A 183 19.67 -12.36 13.72
C PHE A 183 20.83 -12.11 12.76
N LYS A 184 20.56 -11.49 11.60
CA LYS A 184 21.59 -11.09 10.64
C LYS A 184 22.63 -10.19 11.29
N ASN A 185 22.21 -9.16 12.03
CA ASN A 185 23.13 -8.25 12.71
C ASN A 185 23.99 -8.98 13.76
N LYS A 186 23.40 -9.89 14.54
CA LYS A 186 24.12 -10.74 15.50
C LYS A 186 25.15 -11.62 14.81
N VAL A 187 24.81 -12.24 13.68
CA VAL A 187 25.72 -13.07 12.89
C VAL A 187 26.85 -12.25 12.24
N GLU A 188 26.55 -11.07 11.72
CA GLU A 188 27.54 -10.17 11.13
C GLU A 188 28.53 -9.64 12.19
N GLY A 189 28.03 -9.28 13.39
CA GLY A 189 28.89 -8.91 14.52
C GLY A 189 29.80 -10.05 14.97
N LEU A 190 29.35 -11.31 14.88
CA LEU A 190 30.22 -12.47 15.13
C LEU A 190 31.28 -12.63 14.04
N ARG A 191 30.96 -12.34 12.78
CA ARG A 191 31.91 -12.38 11.66
C ARG A 191 33.01 -11.34 11.80
N GLU A 192 32.72 -10.17 12.34
CA GLU A 192 33.73 -9.13 12.57
C GLU A 192 34.70 -9.49 13.71
N ASN A 193 34.24 -10.27 14.70
CA ASN A 193 35.03 -10.74 15.83
C ASN A 193 35.82 -12.05 15.55
N LEU A 194 35.73 -12.61 14.34
CA LEU A 194 36.34 -13.90 13.99
C LEU A 194 37.87 -13.92 14.12
N TYR A 195 38.51 -12.76 14.02
CA TYR A 195 39.98 -12.62 14.10
C TYR A 195 40.50 -12.45 15.53
N LEU A 196 39.62 -12.23 16.51
CA LEU A 196 39.99 -11.86 17.88
C LEU A 196 39.61 -12.92 18.94
N LEU A 197 38.84 -13.95 18.55
CA LEU A 197 38.24 -14.90 19.51
C LEU A 197 38.64 -16.37 19.23
N PRO A 198 38.96 -17.17 20.26
CA PRO A 198 39.14 -18.62 20.12
C PRO A 198 37.91 -19.32 19.53
N LYS A 199 38.14 -20.37 18.72
CA LYS A 199 37.07 -21.13 18.02
C LYS A 199 35.99 -21.68 18.96
N GLU A 200 36.35 -22.04 20.19
CA GLU A 200 35.43 -22.55 21.20
C GLU A 200 34.45 -21.48 21.69
N ASN A 201 34.92 -20.25 21.89
CA ASN A 201 34.08 -19.12 22.28
C ASN A 201 33.13 -18.71 21.16
N LEU A 202 33.57 -18.78 19.90
CA LEU A 202 32.73 -18.52 18.73
C LEU A 202 31.57 -19.53 18.63
N ARG A 203 31.86 -20.82 18.88
CA ARG A 203 30.82 -21.87 18.91
C ARG A 203 29.78 -21.62 20.00
N SER A 204 30.23 -21.22 21.19
CA SER A 204 29.35 -20.90 22.32
C SER A 204 28.47 -19.69 22.01
N LEU A 205 29.02 -18.62 21.42
CA LEU A 205 28.24 -17.45 21.03
C LEU A 205 27.24 -17.74 19.89
N LEU A 206 27.62 -18.53 18.89
CA LEU A 206 26.71 -18.94 17.82
C LEU A 206 25.52 -19.75 18.36
N ARG A 207 25.78 -20.66 19.30
CA ARG A 207 24.73 -21.45 19.95
C ARG A 207 23.79 -20.54 20.75
N LEU A 208 24.34 -19.54 21.44
CA LEU A 208 23.57 -18.55 22.19
C LEU A 208 22.69 -17.67 21.29
N VAL A 209 23.20 -17.26 20.12
CA VAL A 209 22.40 -16.53 19.11
C VAL A 209 21.27 -17.39 18.54
N LEU A 210 21.50 -18.69 18.34
CA LEU A 210 20.49 -19.64 17.85
C LEU A 210 19.43 -20.00 18.90
N GLU A 211 19.76 -19.97 20.20
CA GLU A 211 18.83 -20.28 21.30
C GLU A 211 17.97 -19.07 21.72
N LEU A 212 18.42 -17.85 21.45
CA LEU A 212 17.74 -16.59 21.79
C LEU A 212 16.93 -15.96 20.63
N THR A 213 16.88 -16.62 19.47
CA THR A 213 16.10 -16.20 18.30
C THR A 213 15.00 -17.19 18.02
#